data_AF-A0A8S3ZS80-F1
#
_entry.id   AF-A0A8S3ZS80-F1
#
_cell.length_a   1.000
_cell.length_b   1.000
_cell.length_c   1.000
_cell.angle_alpha   90.00
_cell.angle_beta   90.00
_cell.angle_gamma   90.00
#
_symmetry.space_group_name_H-M   'P 1'
#
loop_
_entity.id
_entity.type
_entity.pdbx_description
1 polymer ?
#
loop_
_entity_poly.entity_id
_entity_poly.type
_entity_poly.pdbx_seq_one_letter_code
_entity_poly.pdbx_strand_id
1 'polypeptide(L)'
;KIIIINEVADTDNNLSEHSLPANFFCLDNNYLVALPKEIGELTRLQELHIQGNRLTVLPPEMENLDLVGTKQIFKADGNPWVAPIADQFQVGISHVFDYIRSDTYKFLYCRYIAASAAPPPKTKDKTMTSL
;
A
#
# COMPACT_ATOMS: atom_id res chain seq x y z
N LYS A 1 12.58 3.28 -9.46
CA LYS A 1 11.80 2.36 -10.32
C LYS A 1 11.51 1.10 -9.52
N ILE A 2 10.53 1.19 -8.63
CA ILE A 2 9.75 0.01 -8.24
C ILE A 2 9.01 -0.38 -9.51
N ILE A 3 9.22 -1.60 -9.99
CA ILE A 3 8.45 -2.12 -11.11
C ILE A 3 7.10 -2.44 -10.49
N ILE A 4 6.12 -1.57 -10.73
CA ILE A 4 4.72 -1.94 -10.61
C ILE A 4 4.50 -2.93 -11.75
N ILE A 5 4.71 -4.21 -11.47
CA ILE A 5 4.21 -5.26 -12.33
C ILE A 5 2.71 -5.23 -12.13
N ASN A 6 2.01 -4.57 -13.05
CA ASN A 6 0.62 -4.89 -13.35
C ASN A 6 0.60 -6.34 -13.80
N GLU A 7 0.60 -7.26 -12.84
CA GLU A 7 0.28 -8.65 -13.11
C GLU A 7 -0.80 -9.05 -12.12
N VAL A 8 -1.98 -9.17 -12.67
CA VAL A 8 -3.21 -9.64 -12.05
C VAL A 8 -2.89 -10.99 -11.42
N ALA A 9 -2.73 -11.03 -10.10
CA ALA A 9 -2.76 -12.28 -9.36
C ALA A 9 -4.23 -12.65 -9.14
N ASP A 10 -4.87 -13.13 -10.20
CA ASP A 10 -6.01 -14.03 -10.09
C ASP A 10 -5.53 -15.27 -9.34
N THR A 11 -5.90 -15.41 -8.06
CA THR A 11 -5.79 -16.70 -7.36
C THR A 11 -7.01 -17.07 -6.55
N ASP A 12 -8.21 -16.58 -6.91
CA ASP A 12 -9.45 -17.19 -6.43
C ASP A 12 -10.38 -17.52 -7.61
N ASN A 13 -10.30 -18.79 -7.96
CA ASN A 13 -11.08 -19.52 -8.93
C ASN A 13 -12.58 -19.42 -8.62
N ASN A 14 -13.35 -18.96 -9.61
CA ASN A 14 -14.80 -19.07 -9.76
C ASN A 14 -15.67 -18.19 -8.83
N LEU A 15 -16.29 -17.14 -9.40
CA LEU A 15 -17.75 -17.02 -9.48
C LEU A 15 -18.16 -15.86 -10.40
N SER A 16 -18.72 -16.25 -11.55
CA SER A 16 -19.80 -15.59 -12.31
C SER A 16 -19.58 -14.18 -12.88
N GLU A 17 -19.56 -14.17 -14.22
CA GLU A 17 -20.06 -13.13 -15.13
C GLU A 17 -21.06 -12.14 -14.48
N HIS A 18 -20.62 -10.90 -14.30
CA HIS A 18 -21.26 -9.65 -14.75
C HIS A 18 -20.84 -8.49 -13.86
N SER A 19 -20.17 -7.51 -14.47
CA SER A 19 -19.79 -6.19 -13.95
C SER A 19 -18.39 -6.09 -13.34
N LEU A 20 -17.36 -5.82 -14.15
CA LEU A 20 -16.15 -5.08 -13.76
C LEU A 20 -15.64 -4.29 -15.00
N PRO A 21 -15.01 -3.11 -14.82
CA PRO A 21 -13.78 -3.02 -14.05
C PRO A 21 -13.99 -2.19 -12.78
N ALA A 22 -14.15 -2.84 -11.63
CA ALA A 22 -13.67 -2.20 -10.41
C ALA A 22 -12.16 -2.06 -10.58
N ASN A 23 -11.64 -0.85 -10.40
CA ASN A 23 -10.20 -0.64 -10.46
C ASN A 23 -9.60 -1.25 -9.21
N PHE A 24 -9.08 -2.45 -9.37
CA PHE A 24 -8.53 -3.30 -8.31
C PHE A 24 -7.02 -3.37 -8.44
N PHE A 25 -6.31 -3.29 -7.31
CA PHE A 25 -4.86 -3.38 -7.26
C PHE A 25 -4.40 -4.25 -6.07
N CYS A 26 -3.78 -5.39 -6.39
CA CYS A 26 -3.36 -6.40 -5.43
C CYS A 26 -1.84 -6.47 -5.35
N LEU A 27 -1.30 -6.31 -4.15
CA LEU A 27 0.12 -6.37 -3.82
C LEU A 27 0.37 -7.18 -2.53
N ASP A 28 -0.59 -7.98 -2.10
CA ASP A 28 -0.53 -8.68 -0.84
C ASP A 28 0.54 -9.77 -0.79
N ASN A 29 0.96 -10.12 0.42
CA ASN A 29 1.93 -11.19 0.71
C ASN A 29 3.28 -11.03 -0.01
N ASN A 30 3.74 -9.79 -0.14
CA ASN A 30 5.03 -9.45 -0.73
C ASN A 30 6.03 -8.96 0.34
N TYR A 31 7.25 -8.60 -0.08
CA TYR A 31 8.26 -8.01 0.80
C TYR A 31 8.38 -6.50 0.62
N LEU A 32 7.26 -5.83 0.30
CA LEU A 32 7.27 -4.38 0.08
C LEU A 32 7.59 -3.65 1.40
N VAL A 33 8.59 -2.79 1.35
CA VAL A 33 9.05 -1.97 2.49
C VAL A 33 8.55 -0.52 2.43
N ALA A 34 8.12 -0.07 1.24
CA ALA A 34 7.50 1.21 1.03
C ALA A 34 6.59 1.15 -0.20
N LEU A 35 5.57 2.01 -0.24
CA LEU A 35 4.78 2.27 -1.44
C LEU A 35 5.29 3.53 -2.15
N PRO A 36 5.29 3.56 -3.49
CA PRO A 36 5.60 4.76 -4.26
C PRO A 36 4.54 5.84 -4.04
N LYS A 37 4.95 7.12 -4.04
CA LYS A 37 4.02 8.26 -3.98
C LYS A 37 3.02 8.28 -5.13
N GLU A 38 3.40 7.70 -6.26
CA GLU A 38 2.61 7.56 -7.47
C GLU A 38 1.32 6.73 -7.23
N ILE A 39 1.21 5.98 -6.12
CA ILE A 39 -0.05 5.33 -5.73
C ILE A 39 -1.20 6.35 -5.61
N GLY A 40 -0.91 7.60 -5.23
CA GLY A 40 -1.90 8.68 -5.13
C GLY A 40 -2.49 9.11 -6.48
N GLU A 41 -1.88 8.73 -7.60
CA GLU A 41 -2.39 9.04 -8.94
C GLU A 41 -3.52 8.09 -9.36
N LEU A 42 -3.69 6.96 -8.66
CA LEU A 42 -4.74 5.97 -8.91
C LEU A 42 -6.11 6.44 -8.38
N THR A 43 -6.53 7.66 -8.71
CA THR A 43 -7.77 8.32 -8.22
C THR A 43 -9.07 7.55 -8.50
N ARG A 44 -9.04 6.56 -9.39
CA ARG A 44 -10.19 5.70 -9.69
C ARG A 44 -10.17 4.36 -8.96
N LEU A 45 -9.13 4.10 -8.16
CA LEU A 45 -8.94 2.85 -7.42
C LEU A 45 -10.08 2.64 -6.44
N GLN A 46 -10.69 1.46 -6.49
CA GLN A 46 -11.78 1.06 -5.59
C GLN A 46 -11.29 0.03 -4.58
N GLU A 47 -10.32 -0.81 -4.97
CA GLU A 47 -9.84 -1.89 -4.14
C GLU A 47 -8.31 -1.92 -4.11
N LEU A 48 -7.74 -1.88 -2.91
CA LEU A 48 -6.30 -1.90 -2.66
C LEU A 48 -5.95 -2.94 -1.59
N HIS A 49 -5.20 -3.95 -1.99
CA HIS A 49 -4.77 -5.04 -1.13
C HIS A 49 -3.25 -4.97 -0.97
N ILE A 50 -2.78 -4.64 0.23
CA ILE A 50 -1.35 -4.52 0.58
C ILE A 50 -1.00 -5.32 1.84
N GLN A 51 -1.89 -6.21 2.28
CA GLN A 51 -1.70 -7.02 3.48
C GLN A 51 -0.48 -7.95 3.38
N GLY A 52 0.12 -8.32 4.49
CA GLY A 52 1.24 -9.28 4.52
C GLY A 52 2.54 -8.74 3.89
N ASN A 53 2.76 -7.43 3.95
CA ASN A 53 3.99 -6.79 3.51
C ASN A 53 4.88 -6.36 4.69
N ARG A 54 5.95 -5.62 4.41
CA ARG A 54 6.85 -5.03 5.41
C ARG A 54 6.71 -3.50 5.46
N LEU A 55 5.51 -3.00 5.15
CA LEU A 55 5.23 -1.58 5.16
C LEU A 55 5.16 -1.08 6.61
N THR A 56 5.87 0.00 6.89
CA THR A 56 5.92 0.63 8.21
C THR A 56 5.13 1.93 8.25
N VAL A 57 5.00 2.60 7.10
CA VAL A 57 4.26 3.85 6.86
C VAL A 57 3.61 3.80 5.48
N LEU A 58 2.60 4.64 5.26
CA LEU A 58 1.93 4.88 3.97
C LEU A 58 2.32 6.25 3.39
N PRO A 59 2.47 6.42 2.07
CA PRO A 59 2.77 7.71 1.49
C PRO A 59 1.62 8.70 1.71
N PRO A 60 1.90 9.97 2.08
CA PRO A 60 0.86 10.99 2.28
C PRO A 60 0.03 11.26 1.02
N GLU A 61 0.57 10.97 -0.17
CA GLU A 61 -0.13 11.09 -1.45
C GLU A 61 -1.35 10.16 -1.58
N MET A 62 -1.49 9.16 -0.70
CA MET A 62 -2.73 8.38 -0.56
C MET A 62 -3.92 9.24 -0.13
N GLU A 63 -3.71 10.49 0.32
CA GLU A 63 -4.79 11.44 0.57
C GLU A 63 -5.70 11.69 -0.66
N ASN A 64 -5.16 11.49 -1.87
CA ASN A 64 -5.89 11.64 -3.13
C ASN A 64 -6.79 10.45 -3.47
N LEU A 65 -6.67 9.34 -2.74
CA LEU A 65 -7.47 8.14 -2.96
C LEU A 65 -8.73 8.19 -2.10
N ASP A 66 -9.87 7.82 -2.70
CA ASP A 66 -11.11 7.58 -1.97
C ASP A 66 -11.26 6.08 -1.72
N LEU A 67 -10.66 5.61 -0.63
CA LEU A 67 -10.71 4.21 -0.19
C LEU A 67 -11.51 4.01 1.12
N VAL A 68 -12.26 5.05 1.54
CA VAL A 68 -13.00 5.07 2.82
C VAL A 68 -14.50 4.80 2.62
N GLY A 69 -15.02 4.94 1.39
CA GLY A 69 -16.44 4.74 1.13
C GLY A 69 -16.90 3.28 1.18
N THR A 70 -18.21 3.07 1.18
CA THR A 70 -18.86 1.77 1.41
C THR A 70 -18.68 0.75 0.29
N LYS A 71 -18.19 1.19 -0.88
CA LYS A 71 -17.91 0.32 -2.03
C LYS A 71 -16.41 0.12 -2.23
N GLN A 72 -15.61 0.64 -1.32
CA GLN A 72 -14.15 0.63 -1.41
C GLN A 72 -13.62 -0.46 -0.48
N ILE A 73 -12.54 -1.12 -0.90
CA ILE A 73 -11.89 -2.15 -0.10
C ILE A 73 -10.43 -1.75 0.09
N PHE A 74 -10.00 -1.62 1.33
CA PHE A 74 -8.60 -1.40 1.67
C PHE A 74 -8.16 -2.43 2.70
N LYS A 75 -7.23 -3.31 2.30
CA LYS A 75 -6.65 -4.34 3.17
C LYS A 75 -5.18 -4.07 3.39
N ALA A 76 -4.82 -3.89 4.66
CA ALA A 76 -3.47 -3.44 5.05
C ALA A 76 -2.90 -4.23 6.24
N ASP A 77 -3.60 -5.28 6.68
CA ASP A 77 -3.20 -6.08 7.83
C ASP A 77 -1.89 -6.84 7.62
N GLY A 78 -1.27 -7.32 8.70
CA GLY A 78 -0.03 -8.12 8.59
C GLY A 78 1.19 -7.33 8.12
N ASN A 79 1.18 -6.01 8.31
CA ASN A 79 2.32 -5.12 8.08
C ASN A 79 2.87 -4.59 9.42
N PRO A 80 4.19 -4.39 9.55
CA PRO A 80 4.82 -3.87 10.77
C PRO A 80 4.67 -2.34 10.91
N TRP A 81 3.43 -1.86 10.97
CA TRP A 81 3.11 -0.44 11.10
C TRP A 81 3.78 0.22 12.32
N VAL A 82 4.28 1.45 12.15
CA VAL A 82 4.75 2.25 13.29
C VAL A 82 3.57 2.65 14.18
N ALA A 83 3.79 2.73 15.50
CA ALA A 83 2.72 2.92 16.47
C ALA A 83 1.71 4.03 16.11
N PRO A 84 2.11 5.25 15.69
CA PRO A 84 1.13 6.31 15.44
C PRO A 84 0.10 6.01 14.34
N ILE A 85 0.49 5.27 13.28
CA ILE A 85 -0.45 4.84 12.23
C ILE A 85 -1.10 3.50 12.57
N ALA A 86 -0.39 2.61 13.27
CA ALA A 86 -0.93 1.34 13.77
C ALA A 86 -2.15 1.57 14.68
N ASP A 87 -2.07 2.57 15.56
CA ASP A 87 -3.17 2.96 16.45
C ASP A 87 -4.41 3.39 15.64
N GLN A 88 -4.23 3.99 14.46
CA GLN A 88 -5.36 4.37 13.61
C GLN A 88 -6.03 3.17 12.95
N PHE A 89 -5.25 2.16 12.57
CA PHE A 89 -5.79 0.90 12.03
C PHE A 89 -6.69 0.18 13.04
N GLN A 90 -6.39 0.30 14.35
CA GLN A 90 -7.24 -0.27 15.40
C GLN A 90 -8.60 0.43 15.50
N VAL A 91 -8.67 1.72 15.19
CA VAL A 91 -9.92 2.48 15.23
C VAL A 91 -10.75 2.28 13.96
N GLY A 92 -10.09 2.27 12.80
CA GLY A 92 -10.71 1.96 11.52
C GLY A 92 -10.09 2.71 10.34
N ILE A 93 -10.45 2.28 9.13
CA ILE A 93 -9.85 2.80 7.90
C ILE A 93 -10.07 4.30 7.71
N SER A 94 -11.23 4.84 8.10
CA SER A 94 -11.49 6.28 8.03
C SER A 94 -10.47 7.09 8.82
N HIS A 95 -10.14 6.64 10.04
CA HIS A 95 -9.14 7.30 10.88
C HIS A 95 -7.73 7.21 10.29
N VAL A 96 -7.38 6.09 9.64
CA VAL A 96 -6.10 5.96 8.93
C VAL A 96 -5.99 7.05 7.86
N PHE A 97 -7.02 7.22 7.02
CA PHE A 97 -7.00 8.22 5.95
C PHE A 97 -7.07 9.66 6.48
N ASP A 98 -7.84 9.92 7.54
CA ASP A 98 -7.86 11.24 8.19
C ASP A 98 -6.50 11.58 8.82
N TYR A 99 -5.85 10.58 9.41
CA TYR A 99 -4.50 10.73 9.93
C TYR A 99 -3.50 11.00 8.81
N ILE A 100 -3.55 10.25 7.70
CA ILE A 100 -2.68 10.45 6.52
C ILE A 100 -2.81 11.88 5.97
N ARG A 101 -4.03 12.44 5.94
CA ARG A 101 -4.31 13.82 5.50
C ARG A 101 -3.76 14.89 6.44
N SER A 102 -3.49 14.55 7.70
CA SER A 102 -3.07 15.51 8.72
C SER A 102 -1.62 15.98 8.54
N ASP A 103 -1.35 17.24 8.92
CA ASP A 103 0.01 17.78 8.95
C ASP A 103 0.93 17.01 9.91
N THR A 104 0.36 16.43 10.96
CA THR A 104 1.10 15.62 11.95
C THR A 104 1.69 14.39 11.29
N TYR A 105 0.90 13.70 10.47
CA TYR A 105 1.37 12.55 9.73
C TYR A 105 2.39 12.93 8.67
N LYS A 106 2.15 14.02 7.91
CA LYS A 106 3.10 14.53 6.91
C LYS A 106 4.45 14.83 7.54
N PHE A 107 4.49 15.44 8.73
CA PHE A 107 5.73 15.66 9.48
C PHE A 107 6.40 14.35 9.94
N LEU A 108 5.63 13.40 10.48
CA LEU A 108 6.14 12.09 10.88
C LEU A 108 6.74 11.35 9.69
N TYR A 109 6.04 11.33 8.55
CA TYR A 109 6.47 10.68 7.32
C TYR A 109 7.77 11.31 6.80
N CYS A 110 7.84 12.63 6.70
CA CYS A 110 9.06 13.34 6.30
C CYS A 110 10.25 13.00 7.22
N ARG A 111 10.03 12.97 8.54
CA ARG A 111 11.07 12.61 9.50
C ARG A 111 11.47 11.15 9.41
N TYR A 112 10.52 10.26 9.11
CA TYR A 112 10.78 8.84 8.92
C TYR A 112 11.67 8.61 7.69
N ILE A 113 11.32 9.20 6.54
CA ILE A 113 12.10 9.10 5.29
C ILE A 113 13.49 9.72 5.45
N ALA A 114 13.61 10.84 6.17
CA ALA A 114 14.89 11.48 6.45
C ALA A 114 15.76 10.67 7.43
N ALA A 115 15.15 9.99 8.41
CA ALA A 115 15.88 9.14 9.36
C ALA A 115 16.26 7.77 8.75
N SER A 116 15.45 7.26 7.82
CA SER A 116 15.69 6.01 7.08
C SER A 116 16.47 6.23 5.78
N ALA A 117 17.26 7.31 5.67
CA ALA A 117 17.85 7.84 4.43
C ALA A 117 18.96 6.99 3.77
N ALA A 118 18.71 5.71 3.56
CA ALA A 118 19.07 5.08 2.31
C ALA A 118 17.82 4.37 1.77
N PRO A 119 17.39 4.63 0.53
CA PRO A 119 16.42 3.75 -0.11
C PRO A 119 17.01 2.33 -0.03
N PRO A 120 16.27 1.32 0.48
CA PRO A 120 16.81 -0.03 0.55
C PRO A 120 17.33 -0.42 -0.84
N PRO A 121 18.61 -0.83 -0.95
CA PRO A 121 19.21 -1.12 -2.23
C PRO A 121 18.35 -2.18 -2.93
N LYS A 122 18.11 -1.97 -4.23
CA LYS A 122 17.46 -2.95 -5.08
C LYS A 122 18.19 -4.28 -4.90
N THR A 123 17.61 -5.22 -4.16
CA THR A 123 18.07 -6.59 -4.21
C THR A 123 17.57 -7.15 -5.53
N LYS A 124 18.30 -6.83 -6.61
CA LYS A 124 18.34 -7.72 -7.76
C LYS A 124 19.08 -8.95 -7.27
N ASP A 125 18.35 -9.91 -6.74
CA ASP A 125 18.88 -11.26 -6.76
C ASP A 125 17.78 -12.27 -7.00
N LYS A 126 17.70 -12.65 -8.28
CA LYS A 126 17.30 -13.99 -8.73
C LYS A 126 17.58 -14.09 -10.23
N THR A 127 18.83 -14.38 -10.54
CA THR A 127 19.34 -15.30 -11.59
C THR A 127 20.86 -15.17 -11.55
N MET A 128 21.69 -16.19 -11.34
CA MET A 128 21.56 -17.63 -11.16
C MET A 128 22.85 -18.06 -10.45
N THR A 129 22.74 -19.03 -9.55
CA THR A 129 23.85 -19.93 -9.27
C THR A 129 24.25 -20.65 -10.56
N SER A 130 25.56 -20.74 -10.80
CA SER A 130 26.30 -21.76 -11.59
C SER A 130 27.08 -21.19 -12.78
N LEU A 131 28.40 -21.09 -12.60
CA LEU A 131 29.42 -21.74 -13.42
C LEU A 131 30.70 -21.91 -12.59
#